data_AF-A0A5C5YQL5-F1
#
_entry.id   AF-A0A5C5YQL5-F1
#
_cell.length_a   1.000
_cell.length_b   1.000
_cell.length_c   1.000
_cell.angle_alpha   90.00
_cell.angle_beta   90.00
_cell.angle_gamma   90.00
#
_symmetry.space_group_name_H-M   'P 1'
#
loop_
_entity.id
_entity.type
_entity.pdbx_description
1 polymer ?
#
loop_
_entity_poly.entity_id
_entity_poly.type
_entity_poly.pdbx_seq_one_letter_code
_entity_poly.pdbx_strand_id
1 'polypeptide(L)'
;MARSKKSEQKIPLTQADLERFHANAAAALARRGGAYMWEEVTGGLQTVLAGAVPLVGLGWWGWSAVEMMVFLLVGAWVGILCDAAKVLLLRERAEAFAATMYDDWHVWVVVDALRNGSHAAHPSHLRAKWDPLGGVFVDFAMGGISTLLIVMTLIHEAGLDLATLESPGLLACLLGYALLRVADTVWEILHHRAADRNRQPRGEHATVRPDSDRPVRAVVGLRGVGLFLLVFLVVILTDEKTDLHGDVTWMCMAVLNALVIVVGGLNFTGPIWLGPETRWLRRYLADRAA
;
A
#
# COMPACT_ATOMS: atom_id res chain seq x y z
N MET A 1 23.14 7.88 27.56
CA MET A 1 23.27 8.65 26.30
C MET A 1 21.90 9.12 25.86
N ALA A 2 21.55 10.37 26.13
CA ALA A 2 20.33 10.97 25.60
C ALA A 2 20.55 11.19 24.10
N ARG A 3 19.78 10.51 23.24
CA ARG A 3 19.74 10.79 21.81
C ARG A 3 19.36 12.26 21.65
N SER A 4 20.32 13.10 21.24
CA SER A 4 20.04 14.40 20.66
C SER A 4 19.04 14.16 19.53
N LYS A 5 17.77 14.53 19.75
CA LYS A 5 16.77 14.59 18.69
C LYS A 5 17.35 15.55 17.67
N LYS A 6 17.91 15.03 16.57
CA LYS A 6 18.11 15.83 15.35
C LYS A 6 16.79 16.53 15.13
N SER A 7 16.73 17.84 15.37
CA SER A 7 15.53 18.61 15.13
C SER A 7 15.26 18.45 13.64
N GLU A 8 14.22 17.69 13.27
CA GLU A 8 13.76 17.64 11.89
C GLU A 8 13.63 19.08 11.41
N GLN A 9 14.39 19.42 10.39
CA GLN A 9 14.51 20.78 9.91
C GLN A 9 13.16 21.21 9.34
N LYS A 10 12.36 21.92 10.15
CA LYS A 10 11.08 22.46 9.72
C LYS A 10 11.33 23.71 8.86
N ILE A 11 10.58 23.85 7.78
CA ILE A 11 10.66 25.01 6.88
C ILE A 11 9.49 25.94 7.21
N PRO A 12 9.72 27.27 7.35
CA PRO A 12 8.64 28.23 7.56
C PRO A 12 7.58 28.15 6.46
N LEU A 13 6.31 28.16 6.86
CA LEU A 13 5.18 28.26 5.95
C LEU A 13 5.10 29.66 5.37
N THR A 14 5.16 29.77 4.06
CA THR A 14 5.02 31.05 3.35
C THR A 14 3.54 31.42 3.18
N GLN A 15 3.26 32.67 2.80
CA GLN A 15 1.90 33.09 2.45
C GLN A 15 1.35 32.27 1.27
N ALA A 16 2.17 31.96 0.27
CA ALA A 16 1.79 31.13 -0.87
C ALA A 16 1.38 29.71 -0.44
N ASP A 17 2.04 29.13 0.56
CA ASP A 17 1.69 27.81 1.10
C ASP A 17 0.31 27.82 1.77
N LEU A 18 -0.01 28.90 2.49
CA LEU A 18 -1.30 29.10 3.13
C LEU A 18 -2.41 29.32 2.12
N GLU A 19 -2.18 30.16 1.10
CA GLU A 19 -3.13 30.37 0.00
C GLU A 19 -3.43 29.05 -0.73
N ARG A 20 -2.40 28.26 -1.03
CA ARG A 20 -2.56 26.93 -1.64
C ARG A 20 -3.28 25.96 -0.72
N PHE A 21 -2.96 25.93 0.57
CA PHE A 21 -3.67 25.13 1.56
C PHE A 21 -5.16 25.48 1.55
N HIS A 22 -5.49 26.76 1.58
CA HIS A 22 -6.87 27.24 1.60
C HIS A 22 -7.66 26.89 0.34
N ALA A 23 -7.04 26.97 -0.84
CA ALA A 23 -7.67 26.61 -2.09
C ALA A 23 -8.03 25.11 -2.16
N ASN A 24 -7.23 24.24 -1.52
CA ASN A 24 -7.34 22.79 -1.67
C ASN A 24 -7.92 22.06 -0.46
N ALA A 25 -7.96 22.69 0.71
CA ALA A 25 -8.33 22.07 1.99
C ALA A 25 -9.72 21.41 1.97
N ALA A 26 -10.71 22.05 1.35
CA ALA A 26 -12.07 21.50 1.27
C ALA A 26 -12.12 20.22 0.41
N ALA A 27 -11.43 20.23 -0.74
CA ALA A 27 -11.37 19.08 -1.63
C ALA A 27 -10.60 17.91 -1.00
N ALA A 28 -9.47 18.21 -0.34
CA ALA A 28 -8.68 17.22 0.40
C ALA A 28 -9.48 16.57 1.54
N LEU A 29 -10.28 17.37 2.27
CA LEU A 29 -11.16 16.85 3.31
C LEU A 29 -12.28 15.96 2.73
N ALA A 30 -12.86 16.34 1.59
CA ALA A 30 -13.91 15.57 0.94
C ALA A 30 -13.42 14.19 0.46
N ARG A 31 -12.15 14.09 0.03
CA ARG A 31 -11.52 12.83 -0.37
C ARG A 31 -11.33 11.85 0.79
N ARG A 32 -11.19 12.31 2.05
CA ARG A 32 -11.14 11.45 3.25
C ARG A 32 -12.53 11.02 3.75
N GLY A 33 -13.46 10.76 2.83
CA GLY A 33 -14.83 10.31 3.14
C GLY A 33 -14.95 8.82 3.45
N GLY A 34 -16.19 8.32 3.53
CA GLY A 34 -16.45 6.91 3.84
C GLY A 34 -15.86 5.91 2.83
N ALA A 35 -15.76 6.30 1.55
CA ALA A 35 -15.14 5.48 0.51
C ALA A 35 -13.65 5.23 0.79
N TYR A 36 -12.89 6.30 1.09
CA TYR A 36 -11.49 6.21 1.49
C TYR A 36 -11.30 5.30 2.72
N MET A 37 -12.17 5.43 3.72
CA MET A 37 -12.11 4.58 4.92
C MET A 37 -12.30 3.10 4.57
N TRP A 38 -13.25 2.80 3.68
CA TRP A 38 -13.51 1.44 3.22
C TRP A 38 -12.34 0.88 2.40
N GLU A 39 -11.71 1.72 1.58
CA GLU A 39 -10.51 1.36 0.81
C GLU A 39 -9.32 1.03 1.73
N GLU A 40 -9.08 1.82 2.78
CA GLU A 40 -8.05 1.53 3.78
C GLU A 40 -8.32 0.20 4.52
N VAL A 41 -9.59 -0.03 4.92
CA VAL A 41 -10.03 -1.25 5.61
C VAL A 41 -9.84 -2.49 4.73
N THR A 42 -10.31 -2.46 3.49
CA THR A 42 -10.16 -3.59 2.54
C THR A 42 -8.68 -3.84 2.22
N GLY A 43 -7.88 -2.76 2.19
CA GLY A 43 -6.44 -2.80 2.07
C GLY A 43 -5.72 -3.51 3.20
N GLY A 44 -6.03 -3.09 4.42
CA GLY A 44 -5.56 -3.73 5.64
C GLY A 44 -5.94 -5.21 5.65
N LEU A 45 -7.19 -5.53 5.31
CA LEU A 45 -7.68 -6.90 5.25
C LEU A 45 -6.90 -7.76 4.25
N GLN A 46 -6.65 -7.28 3.03
CA GLN A 46 -5.86 -7.99 2.03
C GLN A 46 -4.42 -8.25 2.51
N THR A 47 -3.84 -7.30 3.24
CA THR A 47 -2.50 -7.42 3.83
C THR A 47 -2.50 -8.43 4.97
N VAL A 48 -3.50 -8.38 5.85
CA VAL A 48 -3.69 -9.36 6.93
C VAL A 48 -3.86 -10.76 6.35
N LEU A 49 -4.69 -10.94 5.33
CA LEU A 49 -4.86 -12.24 4.67
C LEU A 49 -3.54 -12.76 4.07
N ALA A 50 -2.74 -11.88 3.47
CA ALA A 50 -1.45 -12.27 2.91
C ALA A 50 -0.47 -12.85 3.96
N GLY A 51 -0.51 -12.34 5.20
CA GLY A 51 0.29 -12.88 6.30
C GLY A 51 -0.39 -14.00 7.09
N ALA A 52 -1.72 -13.98 7.20
CA ALA A 52 -2.47 -14.96 8.00
C ALA A 52 -2.57 -16.31 7.29
N VAL A 53 -2.76 -16.33 5.96
CA VAL A 53 -2.91 -17.59 5.22
C VAL A 53 -1.68 -18.50 5.37
N PRO A 54 -0.43 -18.02 5.24
CA PRO A 54 0.74 -18.85 5.53
C PRO A 54 0.81 -19.39 6.96
N LEU A 55 0.37 -18.63 7.96
CA LEU A 55 0.34 -19.10 9.35
C LEU A 55 -0.74 -20.16 9.59
N VAL A 56 -1.90 -20.05 8.92
CA VAL A 56 -2.93 -21.10 8.91
C VAL A 56 -2.43 -22.32 8.13
N GLY A 57 -1.79 -22.09 6.98
CA GLY A 57 -0.96 -23.01 6.21
C GLY A 57 -0.14 -23.92 7.10
N LEU A 58 0.69 -23.25 7.90
CA LEU A 58 1.54 -23.86 8.88
C LEU A 58 0.77 -24.61 9.98
N GLY A 59 -0.17 -23.96 10.67
CA GLY A 59 -0.85 -24.55 11.83
C GLY A 59 -1.79 -25.70 11.50
N TRP A 60 -2.39 -25.70 10.30
CA TRP A 60 -3.42 -26.67 9.91
C TRP A 60 -2.92 -27.74 8.94
N TRP A 61 -2.09 -27.35 7.97
CA TRP A 61 -1.59 -28.26 6.93
C TRP A 61 -0.10 -28.58 7.09
N GLY A 62 0.57 -28.02 8.09
CA GLY A 62 1.98 -28.27 8.36
C GLY A 62 2.90 -27.63 7.33
N TRP A 63 2.51 -26.49 6.75
CA TRP A 63 3.31 -25.89 5.67
C TRP A 63 4.77 -25.63 6.07
N SER A 64 5.67 -25.94 5.14
CA SER A 64 7.10 -25.63 5.28
C SER A 64 7.37 -24.14 5.06
N ALA A 65 8.54 -23.68 5.50
CA ALA A 65 9.00 -22.31 5.24
C ALA A 65 9.05 -21.98 3.73
N VAL A 66 9.37 -22.97 2.89
CA VAL A 66 9.39 -22.84 1.43
C VAL A 66 7.99 -22.62 0.88
N GLU A 67 6.97 -23.34 1.37
CA GLU A 67 5.58 -23.17 0.93
C GLU A 67 5.02 -21.80 1.35
N MET A 68 5.32 -21.37 2.57
CA MET A 68 5.00 -20.02 3.04
C MET A 68 5.67 -18.95 2.17
N MET A 69 6.92 -19.18 1.76
CA MET A 69 7.68 -18.30 0.86
C MET A 69 7.05 -18.26 -0.53
N VAL A 70 6.71 -19.40 -1.11
CA VAL A 70 6.03 -19.51 -2.41
C VAL A 70 4.70 -18.75 -2.37
N PHE A 71 3.93 -18.89 -1.28
CA PHE A 71 2.68 -18.15 -1.10
C PHE A 71 2.90 -16.63 -1.13
N LEU A 72 3.87 -16.13 -0.36
CA LEU A 72 4.20 -14.70 -0.34
C LEU A 72 4.69 -14.20 -1.71
N LEU A 73 5.55 -14.97 -2.38
CA LEU A 73 6.12 -14.63 -3.68
C LEU A 73 5.04 -14.52 -4.76
N VAL A 74 4.17 -15.53 -4.86
CA VAL A 74 3.05 -15.53 -5.81
C VAL A 74 2.06 -14.42 -5.46
N GLY A 75 1.72 -14.26 -4.17
CA GLY A 75 0.82 -13.20 -3.71
C GLY A 75 1.33 -11.79 -4.04
N ALA A 76 2.64 -11.56 -3.90
CA ALA A 76 3.28 -10.30 -4.26
C ALA A 76 3.19 -10.04 -5.77
N TRP A 77 3.50 -11.03 -6.61
CA TRP A 77 3.40 -10.91 -8.07
C TRP A 77 1.97 -10.67 -8.56
N VAL A 78 0.99 -11.39 -8.01
CA VAL A 78 -0.41 -11.12 -8.32
C VAL A 78 -0.76 -9.67 -7.98
N GLY A 79 -0.29 -9.16 -6.84
CA GLY A 79 -0.44 -7.76 -6.47
C GLY A 79 0.22 -6.79 -7.45
N ILE A 80 1.46 -7.04 -7.85
CA ILE A 80 2.19 -6.21 -8.83
C ILE A 80 1.46 -6.17 -10.18
N LEU A 81 1.04 -7.34 -10.68
CA LEU A 81 0.32 -7.44 -11.95
C LEU A 81 -1.05 -6.73 -11.90
N CYS A 82 -1.77 -6.86 -10.79
CA CYS A 82 -3.03 -6.16 -10.58
C CYS A 82 -2.85 -4.64 -10.57
N ASP A 83 -1.84 -4.14 -9.85
CA ASP A 83 -1.56 -2.69 -9.80
C ASP A 83 -1.09 -2.16 -11.16
N ALA A 84 -0.25 -2.91 -11.87
CA ALA A 84 0.15 -2.58 -13.23
C ALA A 84 -1.06 -2.52 -14.17
N ALA A 85 -1.99 -3.48 -14.07
CA ALA A 85 -3.23 -3.47 -14.84
C ALA A 85 -4.09 -2.25 -14.51
N LYS A 86 -4.22 -1.86 -13.23
CA LYS A 86 -4.94 -0.63 -12.85
C LYS A 86 -4.30 0.61 -13.45
N VAL A 87 -2.98 0.76 -13.33
CA VAL A 87 -2.25 1.92 -13.87
C VAL A 87 -2.38 1.99 -15.39
N LEU A 88 -2.29 0.86 -16.11
CA LEU A 88 -2.40 0.85 -17.56
C LEU A 88 -3.84 1.08 -18.06
N LEU A 89 -4.83 0.47 -17.41
CA LEU A 89 -6.23 0.51 -17.85
C LEU A 89 -6.99 1.75 -17.36
N LEU A 90 -6.48 2.44 -16.34
CA LEU A 90 -7.04 3.66 -15.75
C LEU A 90 -6.00 4.79 -15.74
N ARG A 91 -5.11 4.83 -16.74
CA ARG A 91 -3.96 5.74 -16.80
C ARG A 91 -4.31 7.21 -16.51
N GLU A 92 -5.32 7.74 -17.20
CA GLU A 92 -5.74 9.14 -17.02
C GLU A 92 -6.16 9.43 -15.58
N ARG A 93 -6.89 8.50 -14.95
CA ARG A 93 -7.28 8.64 -13.54
C ARG A 93 -6.11 8.46 -12.58
N ALA A 94 -5.16 7.57 -12.89
CA ALA A 94 -3.94 7.41 -12.10
C ALA A 94 -3.08 8.69 -12.15
N GLU A 95 -2.93 9.30 -13.33
CA GLU A 95 -2.22 10.59 -13.50
C GLU A 95 -2.97 11.74 -12.82
N ALA A 96 -4.30 11.80 -12.93
CA ALA A 96 -5.11 12.79 -12.22
C ALA A 96 -5.00 12.63 -10.69
N PHE A 97 -5.07 11.39 -10.19
CA PHE A 97 -4.85 11.10 -8.78
C PHE A 97 -3.46 11.54 -8.34
N ALA A 98 -2.42 11.27 -9.15
CA ALA A 98 -1.06 11.71 -8.87
C ALA A 98 -0.91 13.21 -8.70
N ALA A 99 -1.57 13.99 -9.55
CA ALA A 99 -1.59 15.44 -9.42
C ALA A 99 -2.27 15.87 -8.10
N THR A 100 -3.41 15.28 -7.77
CA THR A 100 -4.15 15.64 -6.54
C THR A 100 -3.48 15.20 -5.25
N MET A 101 -2.74 14.09 -5.26
CA MET A 101 -2.05 13.55 -4.09
C MET A 101 -1.01 14.53 -3.55
N TYR A 102 -0.40 15.33 -4.42
CA TYR A 102 0.54 16.38 -4.03
C TYR A 102 -0.14 17.50 -3.22
N ASP A 103 -1.33 17.95 -3.66
CA ASP A 103 -2.12 18.94 -2.92
C ASP A 103 -2.66 18.37 -1.60
N ASP A 104 -3.09 17.11 -1.60
CA ASP A 104 -3.55 16.45 -0.37
C ASP A 104 -2.42 16.32 0.65
N TRP A 105 -1.26 15.83 0.22
CA TRP A 105 -0.09 15.72 1.09
C TRP A 105 0.32 17.08 1.67
N HIS A 106 0.34 18.12 0.84
CA HIS A 106 0.58 19.50 1.30
C HIS A 106 -0.44 19.91 2.35
N VAL A 107 -1.73 19.73 2.08
CA VAL A 107 -2.81 20.09 3.01
C VAL A 107 -2.60 19.41 4.37
N TRP A 108 -2.36 18.11 4.40
CA TRP A 108 -2.26 17.38 5.67
C TRP A 108 -0.98 17.73 6.46
N VAL A 109 0.12 18.01 5.78
CA VAL A 109 1.34 18.51 6.43
C VAL A 109 1.13 19.92 7.02
N VAL A 110 0.39 20.81 6.32
CA VAL A 110 0.03 22.14 6.86
C VAL A 110 -0.98 22.03 8.01
N VAL A 111 -1.96 21.13 7.93
CA VAL A 111 -2.92 20.85 9.02
C VAL A 111 -2.19 20.47 10.30
N ASP A 112 -1.23 19.55 10.24
CA ASP A 112 -0.46 19.15 11.42
C ASP A 112 0.33 20.34 11.99
N ALA A 113 0.97 21.14 11.14
CA ALA A 113 1.69 22.34 11.59
C ALA A 113 0.76 23.35 12.28
N LEU A 114 -0.35 23.72 11.66
CA LEU A 114 -1.31 24.69 12.20
C LEU A 114 -2.00 24.20 13.48
N ARG A 115 -2.39 22.92 13.51
CA ARG A 115 -3.00 22.30 14.70
C ARG A 115 -2.05 22.33 15.89
N ASN A 116 -0.75 22.17 15.65
CA ASN A 116 0.28 22.22 16.68
C ASN A 116 0.78 23.66 16.98
N GLY A 117 0.12 24.68 16.44
CA GLY A 117 0.52 26.09 16.62
C GLY A 117 1.86 26.45 15.97
N SER A 118 2.31 25.66 15.00
CA SER A 118 3.59 25.83 14.32
C SER A 118 3.41 26.57 13.00
N HIS A 119 4.24 27.59 12.77
CA HIS A 119 4.37 28.27 11.48
C HIS A 119 5.41 27.61 10.57
N ALA A 120 5.83 26.39 10.88
CA ALA A 120 6.82 25.67 10.09
C ALA A 120 6.38 24.21 9.91
N ALA A 121 6.53 23.72 8.70
CA ALA A 121 6.09 22.38 8.30
C ALA A 121 7.25 21.51 7.84
N HIS A 122 7.02 20.20 7.81
CA HIS A 122 8.04 19.25 7.39
C HIS A 122 8.35 19.42 5.88
N PRO A 123 9.63 19.42 5.43
CA PRO A 123 10.01 19.67 4.03
C PRO A 123 9.37 18.76 2.98
N SER A 124 8.80 17.64 3.41
CA SER A 124 8.14 16.67 2.53
C SER A 124 6.96 17.27 1.75
N HIS A 125 6.32 18.34 2.24
CA HIS A 125 5.24 19.02 1.49
C HIS A 125 5.71 19.63 0.16
N LEU A 126 7.02 19.84 -0.03
CA LEU A 126 7.61 20.45 -1.22
C LEU A 126 8.10 19.44 -2.26
N ARG A 127 8.25 18.15 -1.92
CA ARG A 127 9.04 17.18 -2.72
C ARG A 127 8.28 15.96 -3.22
N ALA A 128 7.02 15.77 -2.84
CA ALA A 128 6.29 14.57 -3.22
C ALA A 128 5.80 14.65 -4.67
N LYS A 129 6.58 14.13 -5.63
CA LYS A 129 6.09 13.81 -6.97
C LYS A 129 5.82 12.32 -7.02
N TRP A 130 4.54 11.93 -7.03
CA TRP A 130 4.15 10.54 -7.22
C TRP A 130 4.11 10.24 -8.72
N ASP A 131 4.91 9.28 -9.17
CA ASP A 131 4.94 8.80 -10.55
C ASP A 131 4.45 7.34 -10.59
N PRO A 132 3.21 7.11 -11.05
CA PRO A 132 2.62 5.76 -11.08
C PRO A 132 3.44 4.79 -11.93
N LEU A 133 3.92 5.24 -13.09
CA LEU A 133 4.66 4.39 -14.03
C LEU A 133 6.05 4.09 -13.50
N GLY A 134 6.72 5.08 -12.92
CA GLY A 134 7.98 4.89 -12.21
C GLY A 134 7.84 3.86 -11.09
N GLY A 135 6.76 3.90 -10.31
CA GLY A 135 6.46 2.91 -9.28
C GLY A 135 6.27 1.50 -9.85
N VAL A 136 5.49 1.34 -10.92
CA VAL A 136 5.30 0.03 -11.58
C VAL A 136 6.64 -0.52 -12.09
N PHE A 137 7.45 0.33 -12.72
CA PHE A 137 8.78 -0.06 -13.18
C PHE A 137 9.67 -0.55 -12.03
N VAL A 138 9.68 0.17 -10.89
CA VAL A 138 10.41 -0.25 -9.68
C VAL A 138 9.92 -1.60 -9.18
N ASP A 139 8.60 -1.82 -9.16
CA ASP A 139 8.03 -3.11 -8.74
C ASP A 139 8.49 -4.27 -9.63
N PHE A 140 8.46 -4.12 -10.95
CA PHE A 140 8.92 -5.15 -11.88
C PHE A 140 10.43 -5.36 -11.82
N ALA A 141 11.22 -4.29 -11.76
CA ALA A 141 12.67 -4.38 -11.73
C ALA A 141 13.15 -5.04 -10.43
N MET A 142 12.72 -4.51 -9.28
CA MET A 142 13.10 -5.04 -7.97
C MET A 142 12.46 -6.41 -7.75
N GLY A 143 11.16 -6.55 -7.97
CA GLY A 143 10.46 -7.83 -7.84
C GLY A 143 11.02 -8.92 -8.74
N GLY A 144 11.37 -8.59 -10.00
CA GLY A 144 12.01 -9.50 -10.95
C GLY A 144 13.38 -10.00 -10.48
N ILE A 145 14.28 -9.08 -10.14
CA ILE A 145 15.63 -9.41 -9.63
C ILE A 145 15.51 -10.25 -8.35
N SER A 146 14.66 -9.85 -7.41
CA SER A 146 14.47 -10.54 -6.15
C SER A 146 13.91 -11.94 -6.31
N THR A 147 12.90 -12.10 -7.16
CA THR A 147 12.29 -13.39 -7.47
C THR A 147 13.32 -14.33 -8.07
N LEU A 148 14.14 -13.85 -9.01
CA LEU A 148 15.19 -14.64 -9.62
C LEU A 148 16.17 -15.16 -8.56
N LEU A 149 16.65 -14.28 -7.67
CA LEU A 149 17.58 -14.66 -6.61
C LEU A 149 16.94 -15.64 -5.62
N ILE A 150 15.72 -15.37 -5.14
CA ILE A 150 14.99 -16.24 -4.23
C ILE A 150 14.78 -17.62 -4.84
N VAL A 151 14.31 -17.70 -6.09
CA VAL A 151 14.07 -18.97 -6.77
C VAL A 151 15.37 -19.75 -6.99
N MET A 152 16.45 -19.08 -7.42
CA MET A 152 17.75 -19.73 -7.56
C MET A 152 18.23 -20.32 -6.23
N THR A 153 18.14 -19.54 -5.14
CA THR A 153 18.50 -20.00 -3.79
C THR A 153 17.62 -21.19 -3.36
N LEU A 154 16.30 -21.10 -3.55
CA LEU A 154 15.37 -22.17 -3.16
C LEU A 154 15.59 -23.47 -3.95
N ILE A 155 15.89 -23.39 -5.24
CA ILE A 155 16.19 -24.58 -6.07
C ILE A 155 17.50 -25.23 -5.65
N HIS A 156 18.55 -24.44 -5.41
CA HIS A 156 19.88 -24.98 -5.12
C HIS A 156 20.05 -25.44 -3.67
N GLU A 157 19.43 -24.76 -2.70
CA GLU A 157 19.74 -24.95 -1.28
C GLU A 157 18.55 -25.52 -0.49
N ALA A 158 17.32 -25.21 -0.89
CA ALA A 158 16.11 -25.62 -0.16
C ALA A 158 15.31 -26.74 -0.84
N GLY A 159 15.75 -27.21 -2.02
CA GLY A 159 15.11 -28.32 -2.74
C GLY A 159 13.71 -28.01 -3.28
N LEU A 160 13.46 -26.76 -3.69
CA LEU A 160 12.19 -26.39 -4.33
C LEU A 160 11.97 -27.26 -5.58
N ASP A 161 10.89 -28.03 -5.58
CA ASP A 161 10.44 -28.87 -6.69
C ASP A 161 8.96 -28.60 -6.97
N LEU A 162 8.47 -29.02 -8.14
CA LEU A 162 7.06 -28.94 -8.52
C LEU A 162 6.15 -29.67 -7.52
N ALA A 163 6.66 -30.68 -6.83
CA ALA A 163 5.97 -31.37 -5.74
C ALA A 163 5.54 -30.44 -4.59
N THR A 164 6.23 -29.31 -4.38
CA THR A 164 5.83 -28.30 -3.39
C THR A 164 4.44 -27.72 -3.68
N LEU A 165 3.99 -27.71 -4.94
CA LEU A 165 2.63 -27.27 -5.30
C LEU A 165 1.55 -28.30 -4.95
N GLU A 166 1.93 -29.55 -4.72
CA GLU A 166 1.03 -30.64 -4.31
C GLU A 166 0.75 -30.61 -2.80
N SER A 167 1.42 -29.74 -2.05
CA SER A 167 1.24 -29.59 -0.61
C SER A 167 -0.21 -29.26 -0.26
N PRO A 168 -0.79 -29.93 0.77
CA PRO A 168 -2.21 -29.81 1.08
C PRO A 168 -2.65 -28.36 1.26
N GLY A 169 -3.67 -27.97 0.49
CA GLY A 169 -4.27 -26.65 0.57
C GLY A 169 -3.47 -25.51 -0.08
N LEU A 170 -2.18 -25.68 -0.41
CA LEU A 170 -1.35 -24.59 -0.94
C LEU A 170 -1.91 -24.04 -2.26
N LEU A 171 -2.11 -24.91 -3.26
CA LEU A 171 -2.65 -24.50 -4.55
C LEU A 171 -4.04 -23.86 -4.42
N ALA A 172 -4.90 -24.41 -3.56
CA ALA A 172 -6.24 -23.87 -3.31
C ALA A 172 -6.18 -22.47 -2.69
N CYS A 173 -5.31 -22.26 -1.69
CA CYS A 173 -5.09 -20.96 -1.06
C CYS A 173 -4.48 -19.94 -2.04
N LEU A 174 -3.50 -20.35 -2.85
CA LEU A 174 -2.90 -19.52 -3.89
C LEU A 174 -3.96 -19.06 -4.90
N LEU A 175 -4.73 -20.00 -5.45
CA LEU A 175 -5.79 -19.70 -6.41
C LEU A 175 -6.89 -18.84 -5.78
N GLY A 176 -7.32 -19.15 -4.54
CA GLY A 176 -8.31 -18.37 -3.83
C GLY A 176 -7.86 -16.93 -3.59
N TYR A 177 -6.63 -16.74 -3.13
CA TYR A 177 -6.05 -15.40 -2.94
C TYR A 177 -5.91 -14.66 -4.28
N ALA A 178 -5.41 -15.34 -5.32
CA ALA A 178 -5.24 -14.75 -6.64
C ALA A 178 -6.58 -14.31 -7.25
N LEU A 179 -7.60 -15.18 -7.20
CA LEU A 179 -8.95 -14.88 -7.68
C LEU A 179 -9.57 -13.72 -6.92
N LEU A 180 -9.41 -13.66 -5.59
CA LEU A 180 -9.88 -12.54 -4.78
C LEU A 180 -9.26 -11.21 -5.24
N ARG A 181 -7.93 -11.19 -5.46
CA ARG A 181 -7.19 -9.98 -5.87
C ARG A 181 -7.54 -9.54 -7.29
N VAL A 182 -7.69 -10.49 -8.21
CA VAL A 182 -8.10 -10.23 -9.59
C VAL A 182 -9.55 -9.74 -9.62
N ALA A 183 -10.46 -10.36 -8.88
CA ALA A 183 -11.86 -9.94 -8.80
C ALA A 183 -12.00 -8.52 -8.24
N ASP A 184 -11.29 -8.21 -7.16
CA ASP A 184 -11.24 -6.86 -6.58
C ASP A 184 -10.71 -5.82 -7.60
N THR A 185 -9.64 -6.17 -8.31
CA THR A 185 -9.06 -5.31 -9.35
C THR A 185 -10.02 -5.08 -10.53
N VAL A 186 -10.66 -6.15 -11.01
CA VAL A 186 -11.66 -6.06 -12.09
C VAL A 186 -12.85 -5.22 -11.64
N TRP A 187 -13.34 -5.44 -10.41
CA TRP A 187 -14.42 -4.65 -9.83
C TRP A 187 -14.08 -3.16 -9.79
N GLU A 188 -12.89 -2.79 -9.29
CA GLU A 188 -12.43 -1.40 -9.25
C GLU A 188 -12.37 -0.77 -10.65
N ILE A 189 -11.79 -1.47 -11.63
CA ILE A 189 -11.72 -1.01 -13.02
C ILE A 189 -13.11 -0.80 -13.62
N LEU A 190 -14.02 -1.76 -13.43
CA LEU A 190 -15.39 -1.66 -13.92
C LEU A 190 -16.14 -0.51 -13.27
N HIS A 191 -15.95 -0.32 -11.95
CA HIS A 191 -16.58 0.77 -11.21
C HIS A 191 -16.14 2.14 -11.73
N HIS A 192 -14.84 2.36 -11.92
CA HIS A 192 -14.33 3.62 -12.49
C HIS A 192 -14.81 3.85 -13.92
N ARG A 193 -14.78 2.82 -14.78
CA ARG A 193 -15.27 2.94 -16.17
C ARG A 193 -16.76 3.23 -16.24
N ALA A 194 -17.57 2.66 -15.34
CA ALA A 194 -18.99 2.96 -15.23
C ALA A 194 -19.21 4.42 -14.78
N ALA A 195 -18.41 4.91 -13.82
CA ALA A 195 -18.45 6.30 -13.40
C ALA A 195 -18.09 7.27 -14.55
N ASP A 196 -17.08 6.94 -15.37
CA ASP A 196 -16.68 7.74 -16.53
C ASP A 196 -17.76 7.80 -17.61
N ARG A 197 -18.43 6.67 -17.90
CA ARG A 197 -19.57 6.64 -18.84
C ARG A 197 -20.72 7.55 -18.38
N ASN A 198 -20.98 7.58 -17.08
CA ASN A 198 -22.03 8.42 -16.49
C ASN A 198 -21.65 9.91 -16.39
N ARG A 199 -20.37 10.26 -16.66
CA ARG A 199 -19.85 11.64 -16.65
C ARG A 199 -20.09 12.39 -17.96
N GLN A 200 -20.72 11.78 -18.96
CA GLN A 200 -21.07 12.47 -20.21
C GLN A 200 -21.84 13.77 -19.93
N PRO A 201 -21.53 14.87 -20.65
CA PRO A 201 -22.03 16.21 -20.35
C PRO A 201 -23.52 16.31 -20.68
N ARG A 202 -24.38 15.87 -19.75
CA ARG A 202 -25.81 16.17 -19.79
C ARG A 202 -26.03 17.54 -19.18
N GLY A 203 -25.77 18.57 -19.98
CA GLY A 203 -26.17 19.96 -19.74
C GLY A 203 -25.39 20.71 -18.66
N GLU A 204 -25.41 22.04 -18.74
CA GLU A 204 -24.75 23.04 -17.88
C GLU A 204 -25.04 22.95 -16.38
N HIS A 205 -25.89 22.01 -15.92
CA HIS A 205 -26.33 21.89 -14.53
C HIS A 205 -26.11 20.49 -13.92
N ALA A 206 -25.23 19.67 -14.51
CA ALA A 206 -24.85 18.40 -13.91
C ALA A 206 -24.09 18.65 -12.60
N THR A 207 -24.80 18.53 -11.47
CA THR A 207 -24.22 18.54 -10.13
C THR A 207 -23.16 17.45 -10.08
N VAL A 208 -21.89 17.86 -9.96
CA VAL A 208 -20.75 16.95 -9.84
C VAL A 208 -21.02 16.06 -8.64
N ARG A 209 -21.35 14.78 -8.89
CA ARG A 209 -21.56 13.83 -7.80
C ARG A 209 -20.22 13.67 -7.06
N PRO A 210 -20.23 13.83 -5.72
CA PRO A 210 -19.01 13.74 -4.90
C PRO A 210 -18.31 12.37 -5.00
N ASP A 211 -18.99 11.32 -5.47
CA ASP A 211 -18.41 9.99 -5.68
C ASP A 211 -17.58 9.83 -6.98
N SER A 212 -17.58 10.80 -7.90
CA SER A 212 -16.92 10.62 -9.21
C SER A 212 -15.39 10.73 -9.19
N ASP A 213 -14.82 11.23 -8.10
CA ASP A 213 -13.40 11.57 -7.93
C ASP A 213 -12.65 10.63 -6.97
N ARG A 214 -13.14 9.39 -6.82
CA ARG A 214 -12.40 8.39 -6.05
C ARG A 214 -11.02 8.12 -6.67
N PRO A 215 -9.94 8.09 -5.86
CA PRO A 215 -8.61 7.68 -6.30
C PRO A 215 -8.61 6.32 -6.97
N VAL A 216 -7.73 6.12 -7.96
CA VAL A 216 -7.35 4.76 -8.38
C VAL A 216 -6.31 4.25 -7.40
N ARG A 217 -6.57 3.10 -6.78
CA ARG A 217 -5.69 2.55 -5.78
C ARG A 217 -4.62 1.69 -6.43
N ALA A 218 -3.44 2.28 -6.62
CA ALA A 218 -2.24 1.58 -7.06
C ALA A 218 -1.13 1.78 -6.03
N VAL A 219 -0.72 0.70 -5.35
CA VAL A 219 0.37 0.72 -4.36
C VAL A 219 1.66 0.33 -5.08
N VAL A 220 2.08 1.22 -5.97
CA VAL A 220 3.19 0.98 -6.89
C VAL A 220 4.54 1.26 -6.22
N GLY A 221 5.53 0.44 -6.54
CA GLY A 221 6.92 0.52 -6.10
C GLY A 221 7.21 -0.12 -4.74
N LEU A 222 6.21 -0.25 -3.86
CA LEU A 222 6.42 -0.80 -2.51
C LEU A 222 6.51 -2.32 -2.48
N ARG A 223 5.84 -3.03 -3.39
CA ARG A 223 5.81 -4.51 -3.36
C ARG A 223 7.11 -5.12 -3.86
N GLY A 224 7.68 -4.58 -4.93
CA GLY A 224 8.99 -4.99 -5.42
C GLY A 224 10.10 -4.66 -4.44
N VAL A 225 10.04 -3.49 -3.77
CA VAL A 225 10.98 -3.17 -2.68
C VAL A 225 10.82 -4.15 -1.51
N GLY A 226 9.59 -4.51 -1.14
CA GLY A 226 9.32 -5.52 -0.12
C GLY A 226 9.94 -6.89 -0.48
N LEU A 227 9.75 -7.34 -1.72
CA LEU A 227 10.39 -8.56 -2.24
C LEU A 227 11.92 -8.45 -2.25
N PHE A 228 12.47 -7.27 -2.52
CA PHE A 228 13.92 -7.05 -2.47
C PHE A 228 14.49 -7.15 -1.07
N LEU A 229 13.80 -6.60 -0.07
CA LEU A 229 14.19 -6.78 1.32
C LEU A 229 14.09 -8.25 1.75
N LEU A 230 13.12 -9.00 1.21
CA LEU A 230 12.96 -10.43 1.45
C LEU A 230 14.18 -11.26 0.98
N VAL A 231 14.89 -10.83 -0.08
CA VAL A 231 16.10 -11.52 -0.55
C VAL A 231 17.14 -11.62 0.56
N PHE A 232 17.37 -10.54 1.31
CA PHE A 232 18.33 -10.55 2.41
C PHE A 232 17.92 -11.53 3.50
N LEU A 233 16.62 -11.65 3.77
CA LEU A 233 16.12 -12.65 4.69
C LEU A 233 16.42 -14.06 4.17
N VAL A 234 16.16 -14.34 2.89
CA VAL A 234 16.46 -15.65 2.29
C VAL A 234 17.96 -15.97 2.33
N VAL A 235 18.83 -15.02 1.97
CA VAL A 235 20.29 -15.20 2.03
C VAL A 235 20.77 -15.44 3.47
N ILE A 236 20.27 -14.68 4.44
CA ILE A 236 20.60 -14.91 5.86
C ILE A 236 20.15 -16.30 6.31
N LEU A 237 19.01 -16.77 5.80
CA LEU A 237 18.46 -18.08 6.16
C LEU A 237 19.21 -19.25 5.52
N THR A 238 19.93 -19.03 4.42
CA THR A 238 20.65 -20.12 3.75
C THR A 238 22.15 -20.16 4.04
N ASP A 239 22.76 -19.10 4.60
CA ASP A 239 24.21 -18.97 4.79
C ASP A 239 24.80 -19.61 6.07
N GLU A 240 24.11 -20.50 6.80
CA GLU A 240 24.69 -21.12 8.01
C GLU A 240 24.61 -22.64 8.06
N LYS A 241 25.75 -23.31 7.92
CA LYS A 241 25.99 -24.76 8.16
C LYS A 241 25.73 -25.19 9.62
N THR A 242 24.51 -25.03 10.13
CA THR A 242 24.11 -25.44 11.47
C THR A 242 22.95 -26.43 11.36
N ASP A 243 23.11 -27.62 11.97
CA ASP A 243 22.17 -28.75 12.01
C ASP A 243 20.77 -28.45 12.63
N LEU A 244 20.41 -27.16 12.77
CA LEU A 244 19.13 -26.61 13.27
C LEU A 244 18.24 -26.05 12.13
N HIS A 245 18.55 -26.39 10.88
CA HIS A 245 18.01 -25.79 9.64
C HIS A 245 16.48 -25.69 9.49
N GLY A 246 15.71 -26.60 10.11
CA GLY A 246 14.26 -26.56 10.01
C GLY A 246 13.63 -25.46 10.86
N ASP A 247 14.02 -25.38 12.14
CA ASP A 247 13.28 -24.65 13.15
C ASP A 247 13.51 -23.13 13.06
N VAL A 248 14.73 -22.70 12.72
CA VAL A 248 15.07 -21.26 12.64
C VAL A 248 14.42 -20.62 11.41
N THR A 249 14.54 -21.26 10.24
CA THR A 249 13.94 -20.81 8.97
C THR A 249 12.42 -20.71 9.10
N TRP A 250 11.82 -21.72 9.72
CA TRP A 250 10.41 -21.74 10.06
C TRP A 250 10.01 -20.56 10.96
N MET A 251 10.76 -20.32 12.04
CA MET A 251 10.47 -19.25 12.99
C MET A 251 10.59 -17.87 12.34
N CYS A 252 11.61 -17.65 11.52
CA CYS A 252 11.78 -16.41 10.76
C CYS A 252 10.61 -16.16 9.81
N MET A 253 10.14 -17.18 9.10
CA MET A 253 8.98 -17.06 8.22
C MET A 253 7.69 -16.82 8.99
N ALA A 254 7.50 -17.45 10.14
CA ALA A 254 6.36 -17.19 11.01
C ALA A 254 6.37 -15.73 11.53
N VAL A 255 7.53 -15.24 11.98
CA VAL A 255 7.71 -13.85 12.43
C VAL A 255 7.45 -12.87 11.30
N LEU A 256 7.98 -13.11 10.10
CA LEU A 256 7.74 -12.25 8.93
C LEU A 256 6.23 -12.15 8.62
N ASN A 257 5.54 -13.29 8.57
CA ASN A 257 4.10 -13.32 8.31
C ASN A 257 3.30 -12.63 9.42
N ALA A 258 3.70 -12.80 10.69
CA ALA A 258 3.12 -12.06 11.81
C ALA A 258 3.34 -10.55 11.67
N LEU A 259 4.53 -10.10 11.23
CA LEU A 259 4.79 -8.69 10.96
C LEU A 259 3.91 -8.16 9.83
N VAL A 260 3.68 -8.95 8.76
CA VAL A 260 2.73 -8.59 7.68
C VAL A 260 1.31 -8.40 8.24
N ILE A 261 0.86 -9.29 9.13
CA ILE A 261 -0.43 -9.13 9.83
C ILE A 261 -0.45 -7.85 10.66
N VAL A 262 0.61 -7.57 11.42
CA VAL A 262 0.70 -6.34 12.25
C VAL A 262 0.64 -5.10 11.36
N VAL A 263 1.37 -5.07 10.24
CA VAL A 263 1.32 -3.96 9.27
C VAL A 263 -0.09 -3.81 8.69
N GLY A 264 -0.73 -4.91 8.29
CA GLY A 264 -2.13 -4.89 7.85
C GLY A 264 -3.09 -4.40 8.95
N GLY A 265 -2.85 -4.81 10.20
CA GLY A 265 -3.53 -4.37 11.41
C GLY A 265 -3.41 -2.86 11.64
N LEU A 266 -2.20 -2.32 11.50
CA LEU A 266 -1.92 -0.90 11.64
C LEU A 266 -2.63 -0.07 10.56
N ASN A 267 -2.82 -0.60 9.36
CA ASN A 267 -3.62 0.08 8.33
C ASN A 267 -5.08 0.29 8.76
N PHE A 268 -5.66 -0.55 9.63
CA PHE A 268 -6.98 -0.28 10.21
C PHE A 268 -6.97 0.85 11.25
N THR A 269 -5.81 1.11 11.88
CA THR A 269 -5.67 2.16 12.91
C THR A 269 -5.45 3.55 12.31
N GLY A 270 -4.88 3.64 11.11
CA GLY A 270 -4.70 4.89 10.36
C GLY A 270 -5.99 5.72 10.29
N PRO A 271 -7.12 5.15 9.83
CA PRO A 271 -8.42 5.81 9.83
C PRO A 271 -8.84 6.41 11.19
N ILE A 272 -8.54 5.73 12.30
CA ILE A 272 -8.82 6.22 13.66
C ILE A 272 -7.92 7.41 14.00
N TRP A 273 -6.63 7.32 13.65
CA TRP A 273 -5.63 8.36 13.89
C TRP A 273 -5.88 9.64 13.07
N LEU A 274 -6.48 9.53 11.88
CA LEU A 274 -6.85 10.67 11.04
C LEU A 274 -8.13 11.40 11.51
N GLY A 275 -8.90 10.80 12.44
CA GLY A 275 -10.16 11.36 12.94
C GLY A 275 -10.04 12.74 13.62
N PRO A 276 -9.04 12.99 14.49
CA PRO A 276 -8.80 14.32 15.06
C PRO A 276 -8.43 15.39 14.01
N GLU A 277 -7.61 15.06 13.02
CA GLU A 277 -7.17 16.00 11.97
C GLU A 277 -8.32 16.41 11.07
N THR A 278 -9.11 15.44 10.61
CA THR A 278 -10.29 15.69 9.76
C THR A 278 -11.35 16.52 10.50
N ARG A 279 -11.58 16.26 11.78
CA ARG A 279 -12.48 17.09 12.63
C ARG A 279 -11.94 18.48 12.89
N TRP A 280 -10.62 18.63 13.05
CA TRP A 280 -9.99 19.94 13.18
C TRP A 280 -10.16 20.75 11.89
N LEU A 281 -9.81 20.16 10.74
CA LEU A 281 -9.91 20.84 9.45
C LEU A 281 -11.36 21.23 9.12
N ARG A 282 -12.33 20.37 9.43
CA ARG A 282 -13.76 20.68 9.26
C ARG A 282 -14.19 21.92 10.05
N ARG A 283 -13.75 22.04 11.31
CA ARG A 283 -14.03 23.22 12.15
C ARG A 283 -13.32 24.45 11.63
N TYR A 284 -12.03 24.33 11.31
CA TYR A 284 -11.23 25.40 10.73
C TYR A 284 -11.86 26.01 9.47
N LEU A 285 -12.39 25.16 8.58
CA LEU A 285 -13.07 25.60 7.36
C LEU A 285 -14.45 26.24 7.65
N ALA A 286 -15.18 25.75 8.66
CA ALA A 286 -16.47 26.31 9.06
C ALA A 286 -16.30 27.71 9.68
N ASP A 287 -15.32 27.88 10.58
CA ASP A 287 -15.05 29.15 11.26
C ASP A 287 -14.63 30.25 10.28
N ARG A 288 -14.03 29.89 9.14
CA ARG A 288 -13.60 30.84 8.10
C ARG A 288 -14.70 31.21 7.11
N ALA A 289 -15.76 30.39 7.02
CA ALA A 289 -16.91 30.66 6.16
C ALA A 289 -17.96 31.55 6.85
N ALA A 290 -17.87 31.69 8.18
CA ALA A 290 -18.68 32.58 9.01
C ALA A 290 -18.10 34.00 9.05
#